data_AF-A0A7S3JPC0-F1
#
_entry.id   AF-A0A7S3JPC0-F1
#
_cell.length_a   1.000
_cell.length_b   1.000
_cell.length_c   1.000
_cell.angle_alpha   90.00
_cell.angle_beta   90.00
_cell.angle_gamma   90.00
#
_symmetry.space_group_name_H-M   'P 1'
#
loop_
_entity.id
_entity.type
_entity.pdbx_description
1 polymer ?
#
loop_
_entity_poly.entity_id
_entity_poly.type
_entity_poly.pdbx_seq_one_letter_code
_entity_poly.pdbx_strand_id
1 'polypeptide(L)'
;NYLLIYDLKDAGWSNFSLQQVSTASKNTGAQFPEVIYKILILNSNWLVNWTWSGVKKIMYPKTLEKIRFVKEEEMIQVLTEMIPIENIPREFGGEDDEYAQIFKN
;
A
#
# COMPACT_ATOMS: atom_id res chain seq x y z
N ASN A 1 -8.64 -9.84 -10.16
CA ASN A 1 -8.38 -9.37 -8.78
C ASN A 1 -7.38 -8.23 -8.82
N TYR A 2 -7.58 -7.19 -8.02
CA TYR A 2 -6.73 -6.00 -7.99
C TYR A 2 -5.72 -6.04 -6.84
N LEU A 3 -4.51 -5.57 -7.12
CA LEU A 3 -3.48 -5.23 -6.13
C LEU A 3 -3.48 -3.71 -5.96
N LEU A 4 -3.65 -3.23 -4.73
CA LEU A 4 -3.59 -1.81 -4.41
C LEU A 4 -2.27 -1.51 -3.71
N ILE A 5 -1.57 -0.47 -4.15
CA ILE A 5 -0.29 -0.05 -3.58
C ILE A 5 -0.42 1.41 -3.13
N TYR A 6 -0.08 1.68 -1.88
CA TYR A 6 0.03 3.01 -1.32
C TYR A 6 1.48 3.26 -0.93
N ASP A 7 2.16 4.18 -1.60
CA ASP A 7 3.51 4.60 -1.21
C ASP A 7 3.45 5.74 -0.18
N LEU A 8 4.16 5.56 0.93
CA LEU A 8 4.28 6.53 2.02
C LEU A 8 5.64 7.25 2.05
N LYS A 9 6.44 7.14 1.00
CA LYS A 9 7.69 7.91 0.88
C LYS A 9 7.39 9.40 1.09
N ASP A 10 8.18 10.05 1.93
CA ASP A 10 8.03 11.47 2.31
C ASP A 10 6.72 11.85 3.04
N ALA A 11 5.91 10.87 3.45
CA ALA A 11 4.69 11.10 4.21
C ALA A 11 5.02 11.51 5.66
N GLY A 12 5.03 12.82 5.93
CA GLY A 12 5.19 13.39 7.27
C GLY A 12 3.92 13.41 8.12
N TRP A 13 4.07 13.64 9.43
CA TRP A 13 2.97 13.71 10.40
C TRP A 13 1.82 14.67 10.02
N SER A 14 2.11 15.74 9.26
CA SER A 14 1.12 16.75 8.87
C SER A 14 0.26 16.33 7.68
N ASN A 15 0.73 15.38 6.87
CA ASN A 15 0.14 15.07 5.56
C ASN A 15 -0.34 13.62 5.45
N PHE A 16 -0.03 12.77 6.44
CA PHE A 16 -0.41 11.36 6.42
C PHE A 16 -1.52 11.02 7.40
N SER A 17 -2.61 10.45 6.89
CA SER A 17 -3.72 9.93 7.68
C SER A 17 -4.01 8.47 7.34
N LEU A 18 -3.54 7.54 8.19
CA LEU A 18 -4.00 6.14 8.11
C LEU A 18 -5.51 6.01 8.27
N GLN A 19 -6.17 6.98 8.90
CA GLN A 19 -7.62 7.03 8.98
C GLN A 19 -8.24 7.16 7.57
N GLN A 20 -7.67 8.01 6.72
CA GLN A 20 -8.11 8.19 5.33
C GLN A 20 -7.80 6.96 4.49
N VAL A 21 -6.58 6.42 4.57
CA VAL A 21 -6.20 5.17 3.89
C VAL A 21 -7.12 4.01 4.32
N SER A 22 -7.41 3.91 5.61
CA SER A 22 -8.33 2.92 6.15
C SER A 22 -9.76 3.11 5.68
N THR A 23 -10.24 4.35 5.63
CA THR A 23 -11.61 4.68 5.21
C THR A 23 -11.76 4.39 3.72
N ALA A 24 -10.80 4.79 2.90
CA ALA A 24 -10.74 4.43 1.49
C ALA A 24 -10.71 2.90 1.32
N SER A 25 -9.83 2.20 2.05
CA SER A 25 -9.72 0.73 1.99
C SER A 25 -11.00 0.01 2.43
N LYS A 26 -11.72 0.55 3.42
CA LYS A 26 -13.03 0.02 3.83
C LYS A 26 -14.10 0.29 2.79
N ASN A 27 -14.16 1.50 2.23
CA ASN A 27 -15.14 1.84 1.22
C ASN A 27 -14.94 0.97 -0.02
N THR A 28 -13.70 0.88 -0.51
CA THR A 28 -13.36 0.01 -1.64
C THR A 28 -13.56 -1.47 -1.29
N GLY A 29 -13.16 -1.91 -0.09
CA GLY A 29 -13.32 -3.28 0.36
C GLY A 29 -14.77 -3.68 0.65
N ALA A 30 -15.65 -2.74 1.01
CA ALA A 30 -17.08 -2.99 1.21
C ALA A 30 -17.83 -3.01 -0.13
N GLN A 31 -17.40 -2.20 -1.10
CA GLN A 31 -17.97 -2.18 -2.44
C GLN A 31 -17.47 -3.35 -3.31
N PHE A 32 -16.24 -3.83 -3.07
CA PHE A 32 -15.58 -4.87 -3.87
C PHE A 32 -14.86 -5.92 -3.00
N PRO A 33 -15.55 -6.61 -2.08
CA PRO A 33 -14.93 -7.49 -1.10
C PRO A 33 -14.23 -8.71 -1.72
N GLU A 34 -14.70 -9.22 -2.86
CA GLU A 34 -14.07 -10.35 -3.56
C GLU A 34 -13.02 -9.94 -4.60
N VAL A 35 -12.93 -8.66 -4.97
CA VAL A 35 -12.09 -8.25 -6.11
C VAL A 35 -10.68 -7.82 -5.67
N ILE A 36 -10.53 -7.27 -4.46
CA ILE A 36 -9.23 -6.87 -3.92
C ILE A 36 -8.47 -8.09 -3.43
N TYR A 37 -7.31 -8.38 -4.03
CA TYR A 37 -6.41 -9.45 -3.62
C TYR A 37 -5.56 -9.05 -2.41
N LYS A 38 -4.87 -7.90 -2.51
CA LYS A 38 -3.96 -7.41 -1.46
C LYS A 38 -3.88 -5.88 -1.51
N ILE A 39 -3.60 -5.29 -0.36
CA ILE A 39 -3.29 -3.86 -0.20
C ILE A 39 -1.89 -3.77 0.41
N LEU A 40 -0.96 -3.17 -0.31
CA LEU A 40 0.41 -2.94 0.14
C LEU A 40 0.56 -1.48 0.55
N ILE A 41 1.13 -1.25 1.74
CA ILE A 41 1.48 0.08 2.23
C ILE A 41 3.00 0.12 2.32
N LEU A 42 3.63 0.75 1.34
CA LEU A 42 5.09 0.82 1.17
C LEU A 42 5.70 1.91 2.04
N ASN A 43 7.02 1.84 2.24
CA ASN A 43 7.78 2.79 3.06
C ASN A 43 7.19 2.97 4.46
N SER A 44 6.67 1.88 5.03
CA SER A 44 6.04 1.92 6.35
C SER A 44 7.10 2.12 7.45
N ASN A 45 7.00 3.23 8.18
CA ASN A 45 7.84 3.51 9.34
C ASN A 45 7.07 3.30 10.66
N TRP A 46 7.74 3.48 11.81
CA TRP A 46 7.13 3.27 13.14
C TRP A 46 5.91 4.18 13.42
N LEU A 47 5.75 5.31 12.71
CA LEU A 47 4.59 6.21 12.82
C LEU A 47 3.30 5.52 12.37
N VAL A 48 3.44 4.66 11.36
CA VAL A 48 2.34 3.86 10.80
C VAL A 48 1.82 2.87 11.85
N ASN A 49 2.70 2.26 12.65
CA ASN A 49 2.29 1.31 13.69
C ASN A 49 1.42 1.93 14.80
N TRP A 50 1.68 3.20 15.14
CA TRP A 50 0.89 3.92 16.16
C TRP A 50 -0.52 4.22 15.68
N THR A 51 -0.65 4.77 14.47
CA THR A 51 -1.95 5.11 13.89
C THR A 51 -2.76 3.86 13.50
N TRP A 52 -2.08 2.75 13.18
CA TRP A 52 -2.71 1.46 12.83
C TRP A 52 -3.52 0.86 13.99
N SER A 53 -3.10 1.10 15.24
CA SER A 53 -3.79 0.59 16.43
C SER A 53 -5.20 1.16 16.58
N GLY A 54 -5.44 2.41 16.16
CA GLY A 54 -6.77 3.01 16.12
C GLY A 54 -7.61 2.48 14.95
N VAL A 55 -6.97 2.30 13.79
CA VAL A 55 -7.62 1.83 12.57
C VAL A 55 -8.17 0.41 12.68
N LYS A 56 -7.42 -0.51 13.32
CA LYS A 56 -7.85 -1.91 13.53
C LYS A 56 -9.22 -2.04 14.19
N LYS A 57 -9.57 -1.12 15.10
CA LYS A 57 -10.83 -1.16 15.84
C LYS A 57 -12.06 -0.88 14.96
N ILE A 58 -11.85 -0.29 13.79
CA ILE A 58 -12.93 0.21 12.95
C ILE A 58 -13.03 -0.61 11.65
N MET A 59 -12.11 -1.55 11.40
CA MET A 59 -12.00 -2.28 10.14
C MET A 59 -12.47 -3.73 10.27
N TYR A 60 -13.17 -4.23 9.26
CA TYR A 60 -13.59 -5.63 9.21
C TYR A 60 -12.37 -6.57 9.15
N PRO A 61 -12.38 -7.72 9.85
CA PRO A 61 -11.25 -8.66 9.90
C PRO A 61 -10.75 -9.09 8.52
N LYS A 62 -11.65 -9.42 7.59
CA LYS A 62 -11.30 -9.82 6.22
C LYS A 62 -10.57 -8.74 5.43
N THR A 63 -10.78 -7.45 5.74
CA THR A 63 -10.04 -6.35 5.10
C THR A 63 -8.65 -6.21 5.73
N LEU A 64 -8.52 -6.45 7.04
CA LEU A 64 -7.23 -6.42 7.73
C LEU A 64 -6.26 -7.49 7.20
N GLU A 65 -6.76 -8.68 6.89
CA GLU A 65 -5.95 -9.78 6.32
C GLU A 65 -5.33 -9.45 4.95
N LYS A 66 -5.96 -8.52 4.22
CA LYS A 66 -5.49 -8.08 2.90
C LYS A 66 -4.41 -7.02 2.99
N ILE A 67 -4.26 -6.34 4.12
CA ILE A 67 -3.31 -5.23 4.28
C ILE A 67 -1.95 -5.78 4.73
N ARG A 68 -0.89 -5.40 4.02
CA ARG A 68 0.51 -5.66 4.39
C ARG A 68 1.25 -4.33 4.43
N PHE A 69 1.86 -4.04 5.56
CA PHE A 69 2.85 -2.97 5.68
C PHE A 69 4.19 -3.52 5.20
N VAL A 70 4.86 -2.73 4.38
CA VAL A 70 6.09 -3.11 3.70
C VAL A 70 7.10 -2.02 3.97
N LYS A 71 8.20 -2.38 4.62
CA LYS A 71 9.33 -1.47 4.80
C LYS A 71 10.13 -1.32 3.52
N GLU A 72 10.91 -0.25 3.43
CA GLU A 72 11.74 0.03 2.26
C GLU A 72 12.70 -1.13 1.96
N GLU A 73 13.33 -1.70 3.00
CA GLU A 73 14.31 -2.78 2.86
C GLU A 73 13.75 -4.11 2.33
N GLU A 74 12.43 -4.33 2.43
CA GLU A 74 11.77 -5.56 1.96
C GLU A 74 10.92 -5.32 0.70
N MET A 75 10.86 -4.08 0.20
CA MET A 75 9.89 -3.65 -0.82
C MET A 75 9.95 -4.49 -2.09
N ILE A 76 11.12 -4.58 -2.71
CA ILE A 76 11.27 -5.30 -3.98
C ILE A 76 10.98 -6.80 -3.82
N GLN A 77 11.39 -7.40 -2.70
CA GLN A 77 11.09 -8.79 -2.38
C GLN A 77 9.58 -9.02 -2.30
N VAL A 78 8.83 -8.14 -1.63
CA VAL A 78 7.38 -8.27 -1.51
C VAL A 78 6.66 -8.03 -2.84
N LEU A 79 7.10 -7.06 -3.63
CA LEU A 79 6.48 -6.76 -4.91
C LEU A 79 6.67 -7.91 -5.91
N THR A 80 7.88 -8.50 -5.95
CA THR A 80 8.19 -9.63 -6.84
C THR A 80 7.44 -10.93 -6.49
N GLU A 81 6.87 -11.04 -5.29
CA GLU A 81 5.94 -12.15 -4.95
C GLU A 81 4.62 -12.06 -5.75
N MET A 82 4.27 -10.89 -6.30
CA MET A 82 2.95 -10.61 -6.88
C MET A 82 2.99 -10.00 -8.28
N ILE A 83 4.10 -9.36 -8.65
CA ILE A 83 4.28 -8.61 -9.90
C ILE A 83 5.60 -9.05 -10.54
N PRO A 84 5.64 -9.37 -11.86
CA PRO A 84 6.90 -9.57 -12.57
C PRO A 84 7.83 -8.35 -12.46
N ILE A 85 9.14 -8.55 -12.35
CA ILE A 85 10.11 -7.49 -12.07
C ILE A 85 10.16 -6.42 -13.16
N GLU A 86 9.93 -6.82 -14.41
CA GLU A 86 9.82 -5.97 -15.59
C GLU A 86 8.61 -5.03 -15.57
N ASN A 87 7.63 -5.29 -14.71
CA ASN A 87 6.42 -4.47 -14.52
C ASN A 87 6.45 -3.69 -13.19
N ILE A 88 7.55 -3.74 -12.44
CA ILE A 88 7.72 -2.99 -11.21
C ILE A 88 8.51 -1.72 -11.53
N PRO A 89 8.01 -0.52 -11.17
CA PRO A 89 8.74 0.72 -11.35
C PRO A 89 10.14 0.71 -10.74
N ARG A 90 11.12 1.33 -11.42
CA ARG A 90 12.50 1.44 -10.91
C ARG A 90 12.60 2.09 -9.54
N GLU A 91 11.70 3.01 -9.22
CA GLU A 91 11.63 3.68 -7.90
C GLU A 91 11.34 2.70 -6.74
N PHE A 92 10.76 1.54 -7.04
CA PHE A 92 10.52 0.45 -6.09
C PHE A 92 11.53 -0.71 -6.25
N GLY A 93 12.58 -0.51 -7.05
CA GLY A 93 13.65 -1.49 -7.28
C GLY A 93 13.41 -2.47 -8.42
N GLY A 94 12.39 -2.25 -9.27
CA GLY A 94 12.14 -3.07 -10.46
C GLY A 94 12.81 -2.55 -11.74
N GLU A 95 12.33 -2.99 -12.90
CA GLU A 95 12.91 -2.68 -14.21
C GLU A 95 12.01 -1.81 -15.10
N ASP A 96 10.79 -1.48 -14.68
CA ASP A 96 9.84 -0.71 -15.47
C ASP A 96 10.21 0.79 -15.52
N ASP A 97 10.42 1.28 -16.75
CA ASP A 97 10.76 2.66 -17.09
C ASP A 97 9.55 3.51 -17.51
N GLU A 98 8.41 2.88 -17.85
CA GLU A 98 7.25 3.56 -18.44
C GLU A 98 6.43 4.32 -17.37
N TYR A 99 6.30 3.74 -16.17
CA TYR A 99 5.59 4.36 -15.04
C TYR A 99 6.22 5.68 -14.57
N ALA A 100 7.54 5.82 -14.66
CA ALA A 100 8.25 7.03 -14.22
C ALA A 100 7.94 8.28 -15.08
N GLN A 101 7.32 8.10 -16.26
CA GLN A 101 7.01 9.19 -17.18
C GLN A 101 5.63 9.83 -16.91
N ILE A 102 4.70 9.12 -16.28
CA ILE A 102 3.30 9.57 -16.12
C ILE A 102 3.15 10.65 -15.02
N PHE A 103 4.07 10.72 -14.05
CA PHE A 103 4.03 11.68 -12.94
C PHE A 103 4.99 12.88 -13.10
N LYS A 104 5.68 13.00 -14.25
CA LYS A 104 6.44 14.21 -14.60
C LYS A 104 5.54 15.18 -15.37
N ASN A 105 4.59 15.81 -14.67
CA ASN A 105 3.87 17.00 -15.13
C ASN A 105 3.63 17.96 -13.97
#